data_AF-A0A7W8FS48-F1
#
_entry.id   AF-A0A7W8FS48-F1
#
_cell.length_a   1.000
_cell.length_b   1.000
_cell.length_c   1.000
_cell.angle_alpha   90.00
_cell.angle_beta   90.00
_cell.angle_gamma   90.00
#
_symmetry.space_group_name_H-M   'P 1'
#
loop_
_entity.id
_entity.type
_entity.pdbx_description
1 polymer ?
#
loop_
_entity_poly.entity_id
_entity_poly.type
_entity_poly.pdbx_seq_one_letter_code
_entity_poly.pdbx_strand_id
1 'polypeptide(L)' 'MRSKIGIVLDIFILVIGPWILYTRIIEIMERGVSVYPVISIIIISLAIAFSIYNLYLALSSRQQRNPKK' A
#
# COMPACT_ATOMS: atom_id res chain seq x y z
N MET A 1 -18.29 -9.92 3.18
CA MET A 1 -18.48 -8.51 3.56
C MET A 1 -17.12 -7.90 3.80
N ARG A 2 -16.62 -7.00 2.93
CA ARG A 2 -15.34 -6.33 3.19
C ARG A 2 -15.53 -5.43 4.41
N SER A 3 -14.89 -5.78 5.51
CA SER A 3 -15.05 -5.05 6.77
C SER A 3 -14.47 -3.64 6.61
N LYS A 4 -15.04 -2.67 7.33
CA LYS A 4 -14.47 -1.30 7.40
C LYS A 4 -12.99 -1.33 7.80
N ILE A 5 -12.58 -2.35 8.54
CA ILE A 5 -11.20 -2.62 8.97
C ILE A 5 -10.25 -2.81 7.78
N GLY A 6 -10.66 -3.57 6.75
CA GLY A 6 -9.82 -3.80 5.57
C GLY A 6 -9.50 -2.52 4.80
N ILE A 7 -10.48 -1.62 4.65
CA ILE A 7 -10.28 -0.33 3.97
C ILE A 7 -9.37 0.59 4.81
N VAL A 8 -9.54 0.60 6.14
CA VAL A 8 -8.68 1.39 7.04
C VAL A 8 -7.23 0.91 6.97
N LEU A 9 -7.00 -0.41 6.94
CA LEU A 9 -5.68 -1.00 6.79
C LEU A 9 -5.03 -0.61 5.45
N ASP A 10 -5.78 -0.69 4.35
CA ASP A 10 -5.32 -0.28 3.02
C ASP A 10 -4.86 1.19 3.01
N ILE A 11 -5.66 2.09 3.60
CA ILE A 11 -5.32 3.51 3.74
C ILE A 11 -4.06 3.69 4.60
N PHE A 12 -3.94 2.97 5.71
CA PHE A 12 -2.77 3.03 6.58
C PHE A 12 -1.49 2.61 5.84
N ILE A 13 -1.56 1.53 5.05
CA ILE A 13 -0.46 1.08 4.18
C ILE A 13 -0.08 2.14 3.15
N LEU A 14 -1.05 2.87 2.59
CA LEU A 14 -0.76 3.94 1.61
C LEU A 14 -0.02 5.13 2.21
N VAL A 15 -0.28 5.45 3.49
CA VAL A 15 0.39 6.56 4.18
C VAL A 15 1.79 6.16 4.65
N ILE A 16 1.93 4.97 5.23
CA ILE A 16 3.18 4.54 5.87
C ILE A 16 4.12 3.83 4.90
N GLY A 17 3.59 3.16 3.88
CA GLY A 17 4.39 2.47 2.87
C GLY A 17 5.47 3.35 2.21
N PRO A 18 5.14 4.57 1.73
CA PRO A 18 6.12 5.49 1.18
C PRO A 18 7.23 5.88 2.17
N TRP A 19 6.87 6.08 3.45
CA TRP A 19 7.83 6.37 4.50
C TRP A 19 8.80 5.21 4.72
N ILE A 20 8.28 3.98 4.80
CA ILE A 20 9.12 2.77 4.95
C ILE A 20 10.08 2.64 3.76
N LEU A 21 9.59 2.81 2.53
CA LEU A 21 10.44 2.77 1.34
C LEU A 21 11.57 3.80 1.40
N TYR A 22 11.26 5.03 1.79
CA TYR A 22 12.26 6.09 1.95
C TYR A 22 13.36 5.69 2.95
N THR A 23 12.99 5.17 4.13
CA THR A 23 13.98 4.73 5.13
C THR A 23 14.86 3.58 4.63
N ARG A 24 14.31 2.65 3.85
CA ARG A 24 15.08 1.54 3.26
C ARG A 24 16.03 1.99 2.17
N ILE A 25 15.64 3.00 1.39
CA ILE A 25 16.52 3.60 0.38
C ILE A 25 17.71 4.28 1.07
N ILE A 26 17.46 5.07 2.13
CA ILE A 26 18.56 5.68 2.92
C ILE A 26 19.49 4.61 3.49
N GLU A 27 18.92 3.54 4.08
CA GLU A 27 19.70 2.45 4.64
C GLU A 27 20.63 1.80 3.60
N ILE A 28 20.15 1.62 2.37
CA ILE A 28 20.96 1.11 1.25
C ILE A 28 22.05 2.12 0.85
N MET A 29 21.75 3.41 0.86
CA MET A 29 22.73 4.46 0.52
C MET A 29 23.86 4.55 1.57
N GLU A 30 23.52 4.41 2.85
CA GLU A 30 24.49 4.53 3.95
C GLU A 30 25.30 3.25 4.18
N ARG A 31 24.67 2.08 4.07
CA ARG A 31 25.27 0.79 4.47
C ARG A 31 25.55 -0.13 3.29
N GLY A 32 25.22 0.29 2.07
CA GLY A 32 25.32 -0.51 0.85
C GLY A 32 24.13 -1.44 0.64
N VAL A 33 24.10 -2.07 -0.54
CA VAL A 33 23.03 -2.99 -0.93
C VAL A 33 23.09 -4.24 -0.05
N SER A 34 22.02 -4.50 0.71
CA SER A 34 21.88 -5.69 1.54
C SER A 34 20.53 -6.38 1.30
N VAL A 35 20.46 -7.68 1.63
CA VAL A 35 19.31 -8.53 1.33
C VAL A 35 18.04 -8.06 2.05
N TYR A 36 18.18 -7.59 3.29
CA TYR A 36 17.04 -7.20 4.12
C TYR A 36 16.28 -5.96 3.60
N PRO A 37 16.94 -4.81 3.33
CA PRO A 37 16.29 -3.64 2.75
C PRO A 37 15.65 -3.93 1.39
N VAL A 38 16.32 -4.75 0.55
CA VAL A 38 15.79 -5.13 -0.77
C VAL A 38 14.49 -5.92 -0.64
N ILE A 39 14.46 -6.96 0.20
CA ILE A 39 13.24 -7.75 0.43
C ILE A 39 12.14 -6.87 1.04
N SER A 40 12.50 -5.99 2.00
CA SER A 40 11.56 -5.05 2.61
C SER A 40 10.92 -4.14 1.56
N ILE A 41 11.70 -3.62 0.61
CA ILE A 41 11.19 -2.77 -0.48
C ILE A 41 10.19 -3.54 -1.34
N ILE A 42 10.50 -4.78 -1.71
CA ILE A 42 9.63 -5.62 -2.54
C ILE A 42 8.28 -5.87 -1.85
N ILE A 43 8.31 -6.28 -0.58
CA ILE A 43 7.10 -6.59 0.19
C ILE A 43 6.22 -5.34 0.33
N ILE A 44 6.80 -4.20 0.69
CA ILE A 44 6.07 -2.95 0.86
C ILE A 44 5.51 -2.46 -0.48
N SER A 45 6.26 -2.59 -1.57
CA SER A 45 5.79 -2.20 -2.91
C SER A 45 4.59 -3.03 -3.34
N LEU A 46 4.61 -4.35 -3.10
CA LEU A 46 3.46 -5.22 -3.35
C LEU A 46 2.26 -4.86 -2.47
N ALA A 47 2.49 -4.56 -1.19
CA ALA A 47 1.44 -4.15 -0.27
C ALA A 47 0.75 -2.85 -0.72
N ILE A 48 1.52 -1.86 -1.17
CA ILE A 48 0.99 -0.61 -1.72
C ILE A 48 0.18 -0.90 -2.98
N ALA A 49 0.71 -1.68 -3.92
CA ALA A 49 0.02 -2.02 -5.16
C ALA A 49 -1.33 -2.71 -4.90
N PHE A 50 -1.35 -3.69 -3.99
CA PHE A 50 -2.60 -4.34 -3.59
C PHE A 50 -3.55 -3.39 -2.89
N SER A 51 -3.05 -2.53 -2.00
CA SER A 51 -3.88 -1.52 -1.33
C SER A 51 -4.55 -0.58 -2.34
N ILE A 52 -3.81 -0.06 -3.33
CA ILE A 52 -4.36 0.79 -4.39
C ILE A 52 -5.44 0.05 -5.18
N TYR A 53 -5.13 -1.17 -5.65
CA TYR A 53 -6.08 -1.98 -6.41
C TYR A 53 -7.36 -2.25 -5.62
N ASN A 54 -7.19 -2.62 -4.35
CA ASN A 54 -8.29 -2.89 -3.44
C ASN A 54 -9.12 -1.63 -3.19
N LEU A 55 -8.51 -0.47 -2.97
CA LEU A 55 -9.22 0.79 -2.76
C LEU A 55 -9.99 1.21 -4.02
N TYR A 56 -9.37 1.08 -5.19
CA TYR A 56 -9.98 1.35 -6.48
C TYR A 56 -11.24 0.50 -6.70
N LEU A 57 -11.14 -0.81 -6.47
CA LEU A 57 -12.29 -1.72 -6.56
C LEU A 57 -13.41 -1.37 -5.56
N ALA A 58 -13.05 -0.92 -4.36
CA ALA A 58 -14.03 -0.48 -3.35
C ALA A 58 -14.76 0.80 -3.79
N LEU A 59 -14.06 1.73 -4.43
CA LEU A 59 -14.63 2.97 -4.93
C LEU A 59 -15.53 2.73 -6.14
N SER A 60 -15.07 1.94 -7.12
CA SER A 60 -15.85 1.63 -8.32
C SER A 60 -17.13 0.84 -7.99
N SER A 61 -17.05 -0.15 -7.09
CA SER A 61 -18.23 -0.90 -6.65
C SER A 61 -19.24 -0.06 -5.85
N ARG A 62 -18.78 0.96 -5.10
CA ARG A 62 -19.68 1.94 -4.47
C ARG A 62 -20.32 2.87 -5.48
N GLN A 63 -19.59 3.28 -6.51
CA GLN A 63 -20.10 4.11 -7.59
C GLN A 63 -21.19 3.38 -8.38
N GLN A 64 -21.01 2.07 -8.63
CA GLN A 64 -21.99 1.22 -9.32
C GLN A 64 -23.25 0.91 -8.49
N ARG A 65 -23.15 0.91 -7.16
CA ARG A 65 -24.30 0.74 -6.24
C ARG A 65 -25.08 2.04 -5.97
N ASN A 66 -24.59 3.18 -6.45
CA ASN A 66 -25.27 4.46 -6.34
C ASN A 66 -25.49 5.07 -7.74
N PRO A 67 -26.30 4.43 -8.61
CA PRO A 67 -26.79 5.11 -9.80
C PRO A 67 -27.75 6.20 -9.34
N LYS A 68 -27.24 7.41 -9.11
CA LYS A 68 -28.09 8.56 -8.86
C LYS A 68 -28.66 9.02 -10.20
N LYS A 69 -29.96 8.72 -10.37
CA LYS A 69 -30.91 9.08 -11.44
C LYS A 69 -30.87 8.22 -12.69
#